data_AF-A0AAU0KWG9-F1
#
_entry.id   AF-A0AAU0KWG9-F1
#
_cell.length_a   1.000
_cell.length_b   1.000
_cell.length_c   1.000
_cell.angle_alpha   90.00
_cell.angle_beta   90.00
_cell.angle_gamma   90.00
#
_symmetry.space_group_name_H-M   'P 1'
#
loop_
_entity.id
_entity.type
_entity.pdbx_description
1 polymer ?
#
loop_
_entity_poly.entity_id
_entity_poly.type
_entity_poly.pdbx_seq_one_letter_code
_entity_poly.pdbx_strand_id
1 'polypeptide(L)'
;MKKYKTIKMFLTTFFGTDADAYGETYSEIVDTATGLVTGLKDDLSDEVCEFLHEYPDNESATLYLNKLTDGQIGDVSFLHPSPVEFLQWLSSYLKQKRDNHHS
;
A
#
# COMPACT_ATOMS: atom_id res chain seq x y z
N MET A 1 -7.18 10.98 -14.76
CA MET A 1 -6.83 9.72 -14.08
C MET A 1 -7.49 9.72 -12.71
N LYS A 2 -8.00 8.58 -12.22
CA LYS A 2 -8.46 8.46 -10.83
C LYS A 2 -7.20 8.47 -9.95
N LYS A 3 -7.11 9.44 -9.04
CA LYS A 3 -5.99 9.59 -8.11
C LYS A 3 -5.84 8.32 -7.25
N TYR A 4 -4.60 7.95 -6.90
CA TYR A 4 -4.31 6.81 -6.02
C TYR A 4 -4.83 5.45 -6.52
N LYS A 5 -4.79 5.23 -7.85
CA LYS A 5 -5.33 4.01 -8.47
C LYS A 5 -4.51 2.78 -8.08
N THR A 6 -3.21 2.96 -7.89
CA THR A 6 -2.26 1.89 -7.59
C THR A 6 -2.37 1.51 -6.13
N ILE A 7 -2.49 2.48 -5.22
CA ILE A 7 -2.84 2.24 -3.80
C ILE A 7 -4.15 1.47 -3.70
N LYS A 8 -5.21 1.92 -4.41
CA LYS A 8 -6.50 1.21 -4.41
C LYS A 8 -6.33 -0.23 -4.86
N MET A 9 -5.72 -0.46 -6.02
CA MET A 9 -5.52 -1.79 -6.58
C MET A 9 -4.72 -2.67 -5.62
N PHE A 10 -3.62 -2.15 -5.09
CA PHE A 10 -2.76 -2.87 -4.17
C PHE A 10 -3.52 -3.34 -2.92
N LEU A 11 -4.18 -2.40 -2.23
CA LEU A 11 -4.93 -2.71 -1.02
C LEU A 11 -6.09 -3.68 -1.29
N THR A 12 -6.90 -3.42 -2.32
CA THR A 12 -8.06 -4.28 -2.63
C THR A 12 -7.69 -5.68 -3.12
N THR A 13 -6.54 -5.83 -3.78
CA THR A 13 -6.11 -7.12 -4.34
C THR A 13 -5.34 -7.94 -3.30
N PHE A 14 -4.38 -7.32 -2.60
CA PHE A 14 -3.42 -8.06 -1.77
C PHE A 14 -3.75 -8.01 -0.28
N PHE A 15 -4.62 -7.09 0.15
CA PHE A 15 -5.12 -6.97 1.53
C PHE A 15 -6.65 -7.16 1.60
N GLY A 16 -7.26 -7.68 0.53
CA GLY A 16 -8.68 -8.01 0.47
C GLY A 16 -8.99 -9.39 1.03
N THR A 17 -10.10 -9.97 0.56
CA THR A 17 -10.64 -11.24 1.08
C THR A 17 -9.68 -12.43 1.01
N ASP A 18 -8.70 -12.40 0.09
CA ASP A 18 -7.72 -13.47 -0.12
C ASP A 18 -6.29 -13.04 0.30
N ALA A 19 -6.13 -12.13 1.26
CA ALA A 19 -4.82 -11.64 1.70
C ALA A 19 -3.86 -12.78 2.11
N ASP A 20 -4.38 -13.81 2.79
CA ASP A 20 -3.62 -14.98 3.25
C ASP A 20 -3.01 -15.79 2.09
N ALA A 21 -3.53 -15.64 0.85
CA ALA A 21 -2.96 -16.29 -0.32
C ALA A 21 -1.66 -15.64 -0.81
N TYR A 22 -1.35 -14.41 -0.36
CA TYR A 22 -0.21 -13.63 -0.84
C TYR A 22 0.94 -13.53 0.17
N GLY A 23 0.72 -13.90 1.43
CA GLY A 23 1.73 -13.95 2.48
C GLY A 23 1.14 -13.89 3.88
N GLU A 24 1.93 -14.26 4.90
CA GLU A 24 1.52 -14.18 6.31
C GLU A 24 1.96 -12.85 6.95
N THR A 25 2.93 -12.18 6.34
CA THR A 25 3.47 -10.89 6.78
C THR A 25 3.34 -9.80 5.73
N TYR A 26 3.33 -8.53 6.15
CA TYR A 26 3.27 -7.41 5.21
C TYR A 26 4.41 -7.43 4.18
N SER A 27 5.62 -7.81 4.58
CA SER A 27 6.76 -7.94 3.66
C SER A 27 6.51 -9.01 2.60
N GLU A 28 6.00 -10.18 2.98
CA GLU A 28 5.72 -11.26 2.02
C GLU A 28 4.62 -10.85 1.04
N ILE A 29 3.55 -10.22 1.54
CA ILE A 29 2.46 -9.73 0.69
C ILE A 29 2.99 -8.70 -0.33
N VAL A 30 3.81 -7.74 0.10
CA VAL A 30 4.42 -6.75 -0.80
C VAL A 30 5.37 -7.41 -1.80
N ASP A 31 6.11 -8.42 -1.39
CA ASP A 31 7.05 -9.15 -2.23
C ASP A 31 6.34 -9.93 -3.33
N THR A 32 5.30 -10.67 -2.95
CA THR A 32 4.41 -11.35 -3.88
C THR A 32 3.77 -10.36 -4.84
N ALA A 33 3.21 -9.25 -4.34
CA ALA A 33 2.56 -8.23 -5.16
C ALA A 33 3.52 -7.65 -6.21
N THR A 34 4.74 -7.30 -5.80
CA THR A 34 5.73 -6.69 -6.69
C THR A 34 6.42 -7.68 -7.63
N GLY A 35 6.35 -8.98 -7.33
CA GLY A 35 6.72 -10.05 -8.26
C GLY A 35 5.65 -10.33 -9.33
N LEU A 36 4.37 -10.15 -8.99
CA LEU A 36 3.24 -10.41 -9.89
C LEU A 36 2.92 -9.23 -10.82
N VAL A 37 3.08 -8.00 -10.34
CA VAL A 37 2.69 -6.79 -11.08
C VAL A 37 3.91 -5.97 -11.43
N THR A 38 4.27 -5.98 -12.72
CA THR A 38 5.39 -5.18 -13.25
C THR A 38 5.10 -3.68 -13.10
N GLY A 39 6.10 -2.91 -12.66
CA GLY A 39 5.97 -1.46 -12.45
C GLY A 39 5.29 -1.07 -11.13
N LEU A 40 4.75 -2.04 -10.37
CA LEU A 40 4.05 -1.75 -9.12
C LEU A 40 4.94 -1.03 -8.09
N LYS A 41 6.22 -1.38 -8.01
CA LYS A 41 7.15 -0.81 -7.02
C LYS A 41 7.25 0.71 -7.14
N ASP A 42 7.47 1.20 -8.35
CA ASP A 42 7.67 2.62 -8.62
C ASP A 42 6.34 3.38 -8.51
N ASP A 43 5.30 2.89 -9.19
CA ASP A 43 3.97 3.52 -9.18
C ASP A 43 3.37 3.59 -7.77
N LEU A 44 3.52 2.53 -6.96
CA LEU A 44 3.01 2.48 -5.59
C LEU A 44 3.85 3.37 -4.66
N SER A 45 5.17 3.39 -4.80
CA SER A 45 6.04 4.28 -4.02
C SER A 45 5.68 5.75 -4.25
N ASP A 46 5.49 6.15 -5.51
CA ASP A 46 5.18 7.53 -5.87
C ASP A 46 3.79 7.95 -5.38
N GLU A 47 2.76 7.12 -5.61
CA GLU A 47 1.41 7.40 -5.11
C GLU A 47 1.38 7.47 -3.57
N VAL A 48 2.12 6.60 -2.87
CA VAL A 48 2.18 6.60 -1.40
C VAL A 48 2.86 7.87 -0.88
N CYS A 49 3.92 8.35 -1.56
CA CYS A 49 4.56 9.61 -1.19
C CYS A 49 3.61 10.80 -1.37
N GLU A 50 2.87 10.87 -2.49
CA GLU A 50 1.87 11.91 -2.72
C GLU A 50 0.73 11.82 -1.70
N PHE A 51 0.25 10.60 -1.42
CA PHE A 51 -0.82 10.36 -0.44
C PHE A 51 -0.45 10.87 0.95
N LEU A 52 0.75 10.51 1.44
CA LEU A 52 1.25 10.94 2.74
C LEU A 52 1.50 12.44 2.83
N HIS A 53 1.75 13.11 1.69
CA HIS A 53 1.86 14.56 1.65
C HIS A 53 0.49 15.25 1.83
N GLU A 54 -0.56 14.66 1.28
CA GLU A 54 -1.92 15.21 1.36
C GLU A 54 -2.68 14.82 2.63
N TYR A 55 -2.41 13.63 3.14
CA TYR A 55 -3.06 13.04 4.32
C TYR A 55 -1.99 12.59 5.33
N PRO A 56 -1.33 13.53 6.01
CA PRO A 56 -0.19 13.24 6.88
C PRO A 56 -0.58 12.62 8.24
N ASP A 57 -1.86 12.65 8.59
CA ASP A 57 -2.39 12.16 9.87
C ASP A 57 -3.31 10.94 9.69
N ASN A 58 -3.42 10.13 10.75
CA ASN A 58 -4.17 8.88 10.72
C ASN A 58 -5.66 9.07 10.49
N GLU A 59 -6.26 10.17 10.95
CA GLU A 59 -7.70 10.40 10.81
C GLU A 59 -8.05 10.65 9.34
N SER A 60 -7.35 11.59 8.71
CA SER A 60 -7.57 11.93 7.29
C SER A 60 -7.17 10.79 6.36
N ALA A 61 -6.07 10.09 6.64
CA ALA A 61 -5.61 8.94 5.88
C ALA A 61 -6.63 7.79 5.94
N THR A 62 -7.12 7.43 7.13
CA THR A 62 -8.10 6.35 7.32
C THR A 62 -9.39 6.65 6.56
N LEU A 63 -9.93 7.86 6.74
CA LEU A 63 -11.16 8.27 6.09
C LEU A 63 -11.05 8.21 4.57
N TYR A 64 -9.93 8.69 4.01
CA TYR A 64 -9.73 8.66 2.57
C TYR A 64 -9.50 7.25 2.03
N LEU A 65 -8.66 6.44 2.70
CA LEU A 65 -8.39 5.06 2.27
C LEU A 65 -9.65 4.20 2.28
N ASN A 66 -10.48 4.30 3.32
CA ASN A 66 -11.78 3.59 3.38
C ASN A 66 -12.69 3.97 2.20
N LYS A 67 -12.71 5.26 1.84
CA LYS A 67 -13.44 5.74 0.66
C LYS A 67 -12.81 5.28 -0.65
N LEU A 68 -11.49 5.25 -0.72
CA LEU A 68 -10.73 4.85 -1.91
C LEU A 68 -10.96 3.36 -2.23
N THR A 69 -10.98 2.51 -1.22
CA THR A 69 -11.24 1.07 -1.33
C THR A 69 -12.73 0.74 -1.42
N ASP A 70 -13.62 1.72 -1.29
CA ASP A 70 -15.08 1.51 -1.28
C ASP A 70 -15.52 0.45 -0.23
N GLY A 71 -14.78 0.38 0.89
CA GLY A 71 -14.99 -0.60 1.96
C GLY A 71 -14.68 -2.06 1.59
N GLN A 72 -14.10 -2.34 0.42
CA GLN A 72 -13.86 -3.72 -0.06
C GLN A 72 -12.92 -4.54 0.83
N ILE A 73 -12.10 -3.87 1.64
CA ILE A 73 -11.15 -4.50 2.57
C ILE A 73 -11.52 -4.28 4.04
N GLY A 74 -12.75 -3.83 4.30
CA GLY A 74 -13.16 -3.36 5.62
C GLY A 74 -12.50 -2.03 6.00
N ASP A 75 -12.43 -1.77 7.30
CA ASP A 75 -11.82 -0.56 7.85
C ASP A 75 -10.29 -0.68 7.85
N VAL A 76 -9.59 0.17 7.10
CA VAL A 76 -8.13 0.16 7.00
C VAL A 76 -7.41 0.37 8.33
N SER A 77 -8.12 0.70 9.41
CA SER A 77 -7.59 0.71 10.78
C SER A 77 -7.01 -0.64 11.23
N PHE A 78 -7.25 -1.74 10.51
CA PHE A 78 -6.54 -3.01 10.74
C PHE A 78 -5.05 -2.95 10.36
N LEU A 79 -4.63 -1.94 9.58
CA LEU A 79 -3.23 -1.75 9.24
C LEU A 79 -2.45 -1.29 10.48
N HIS A 80 -1.50 -2.11 10.90
CA HIS A 80 -0.72 -1.89 12.11
C HIS A 80 0.67 -1.33 11.79
N PRO A 81 1.25 -0.47 12.65
CA PRO A 81 0.64 0.11 13.87
C PRO A 81 -0.45 1.16 13.59
N SER A 82 -0.41 1.82 12.44
CA SER A 82 -1.48 2.68 11.93
C SER A 82 -1.40 2.81 10.40
N PRO A 83 -2.44 3.29 9.70
CA PRO A 83 -2.41 3.44 8.24
C PRO A 83 -1.27 4.33 7.74
N VAL A 84 -0.99 5.46 8.41
CA VAL A 84 0.12 6.34 8.03
C VAL A 84 1.46 5.63 8.22
N GLU A 85 1.68 4.98 9.36
CA GLU A 85 2.93 4.27 9.63
C GLU A 85 3.14 3.09 8.69
N PHE A 86 2.07 2.35 8.37
CA PHE A 86 2.11 1.30 7.35
C PHE A 86 2.53 1.85 5.99
N LEU A 87 1.92 2.96 5.54
CA LEU A 87 2.26 3.59 4.26
C LEU A 87 3.69 4.16 4.25
N GLN A 88 4.15 4.73 5.37
CA GLN A 88 5.54 5.19 5.52
C GLN A 88 6.54 4.03 5.42
N TRP A 89 6.23 2.92 6.11
CA TRP A 89 7.00 1.68 6.00
C TRP A 89 6.99 1.16 4.56
N LEU A 90 5.83 1.10 3.92
CA LEU A 90 5.67 0.60 2.54
C LEU A 90 6.52 1.40 1.55
N SER A 91 6.44 2.75 1.59
CA SER A 91 7.28 3.60 0.74
C SER A 91 8.77 3.36 0.98
N SER A 92 9.20 3.21 2.23
CA SER A 92 10.60 2.97 2.58
C SER A 92 11.08 1.59 2.11
N TYR A 93 10.23 0.57 2.27
CA TYR A 93 10.50 -0.80 1.87
C TYR A 93 10.63 -0.94 0.35
N LEU A 94 9.72 -0.31 -0.41
CA LEU A 94 9.77 -0.30 -1.87
C LEU A 94 11.02 0.42 -2.40
N LYS A 95 11.40 1.55 -1.79
CA LYS A 95 12.64 2.28 -2.14
C LYS A 95 13.90 1.44 -1.91
N GLN A 96 14.02 0.79 -0.76
CA GLN A 96 15.14 -0.14 -0.50
C GLN A 96 15.21 -1.25 -1.55
N LYS A 97 14.07 -1.83 -1.94
CA LYS A 97 14.04 -2.87 -2.96
C LYS A 97 14.44 -2.38 -4.34
N ARG A 98 14.15 -1.11 -4.67
CA ARG A 98 14.61 -0.49 -5.92
C ARG A 98 16.13 -0.36 -5.94
N ASP A 99 16.70 0.11 -4.83
CA ASP A 99 18.14 0.39 -4.73
C ASP A 99 18.98 -0.90 -4.66
N ASN A 100 18.46 -1.97 -4.03
CA ASN A 100 19.13 -3.27 -3.97
C ASN A 100 19.18 -4.05 -5.30
N HIS A 101 18.37 -3.70 -6.30
CA HIS A 101 18.46 -4.27 -7.65
C HIS A 101 19.47 -3.55 -8.57
N HIS A 102 20.13 -2.49 -8.07
CA HIS A 102 21.17 -1.73 -8.78
C HIS A 102 22.60 -2.04 -8.30
N SER A 103 22.85 -3.17 -7.62
CA SER A 103 24.19 -3.65 -7.23
C SER A 103 24.57 -4.94 -7.94
#